data_AF-A0AAD5Q0Y4-F1
#
_entry.id   AF-A0AAD5Q0Y4-F1
#
_cell.length_a   1.000
_cell.length_b   1.000
_cell.length_c   1.000
_cell.angle_alpha   90.00
_cell.angle_beta   90.00
_cell.angle_gamma   90.00
#
_symmetry.space_group_name_H-M   'P 1'
#
loop_
_entity.id
_entity.type
_entity.pdbx_description
1 polymer ?
#
loop_
_entity_poly.entity_id
_entity_poly.type
_entity_poly.pdbx_seq_one_letter_code
_entity_poly.pdbx_strand_id
1 'polypeptide(L)'
;MFAGLLLLKSGNIQKSDPKLPLTTDAYTSKDKSPTPFFCQADEGKWCSAIMSGNTFTGAQPEQITSDVIKSPSYDSDTPNVFGVAYTSPKVNASGATGFGLRLGEELYKRGFGKNGKAVESQYGAYLMYGESSRNLVGYNVFLNTSSTHGAPIFKALMDQAIYRFFAANTSGSSTPVELKVSSHPLPLTASSKALFGSFMSFSACLFIVIAFTFFPASIIVFLVKEKQSEHNAKHQQLVSGVSLGAFWLSNYLWDLLMYIVPFAAAVILIKAFDISSLTGNGCVTCTDSTFVSVIVLFFCFGLAICPFTYCLSYLFREHASSQTYTIMINFVIGVVLMVVSFILDVIESTKDVNAVLVFFWRLSPLFNLGNGLLRLTLNEIKSLLNSDKEKKSPFSTDLMGYELIFLLLSAVIFSAAAVGIDFALTFPKAHPTMSSS
;
A
#
# COMPACT_ATOMS: atom_id res chain seq x y z
N MET A 1 -15.85 6.69 -2.22
CA MET A 1 -14.80 7.23 -3.12
C MET A 1 -13.90 8.27 -2.42
N PHE A 2 -14.40 9.47 -2.07
CA PHE A 2 -13.57 10.54 -1.45
C PHE A 2 -12.71 10.08 -0.27
N ALA A 3 -13.30 9.42 0.73
CA ALA A 3 -12.56 8.90 1.88
C ALA A 3 -11.44 7.92 1.49
N GLY A 4 -11.70 7.03 0.53
CA GLY A 4 -10.69 6.09 0.03
C GLY A 4 -9.54 6.79 -0.70
N LEU A 5 -9.85 7.80 -1.53
CA LEU A 5 -8.82 8.60 -2.20
C LEU A 5 -8.02 9.48 -1.24
N LEU A 6 -8.66 9.99 -0.18
CA LEU A 6 -8.00 10.76 0.87
C LEU A 6 -6.98 9.93 1.64
N LEU A 7 -7.32 8.68 1.98
CA LEU A 7 -6.40 7.73 2.62
C LEU A 7 -5.19 7.41 1.74
N LEU A 8 -5.35 7.39 0.42
CA LEU A 8 -4.23 7.17 -0.51
C LEU A 8 -3.32 8.39 -0.57
N LYS A 9 -3.88 9.60 -0.64
CA LYS A 9 -3.10 10.84 -0.75
C LYS A 9 -2.41 11.24 0.56
N SER A 10 -2.92 10.80 1.71
CA SER A 10 -2.22 10.97 3.00
C SER A 10 -0.98 10.09 3.11
N GLY A 11 -0.78 9.11 2.22
CA GLY A 11 0.45 8.34 2.13
C GLY A 11 1.62 9.20 1.62
N ASN A 12 2.71 9.26 2.38
CA ASN A 12 3.94 9.99 2.00
C ASN A 12 4.79 9.26 0.94
N ILE A 13 4.28 8.22 0.28
CA ILE A 13 5.05 7.28 -0.57
C ILE A 13 5.69 7.98 -1.80
N GLN A 14 5.11 9.09 -2.27
CA GLN A 14 5.63 9.85 -3.42
C GLN A 14 6.48 11.08 -3.05
N LYS A 15 6.67 11.37 -1.76
CA LYS A 15 7.50 12.49 -1.32
C LYS A 15 8.92 11.98 -1.09
N SER A 16 9.91 12.76 -1.53
CA SER A 16 11.29 12.51 -1.15
C SER A 16 11.44 12.61 0.36
N ASP A 17 12.22 11.70 0.94
CA ASP A 17 12.47 11.69 2.38
C ASP A 17 13.19 12.95 2.84
N PRO A 18 12.79 13.55 3.97
CA PRO A 18 13.49 14.71 4.51
C PRO A 18 14.88 14.33 5.02
N LYS A 19 15.75 15.33 5.10
CA LYS A 19 17.05 15.19 5.79
C LYS A 19 16.81 14.80 7.25
N LEU A 20 17.34 13.64 7.64
CA LEU A 20 17.23 13.09 8.99
C LEU A 20 18.57 13.27 9.74
N PRO A 21 18.64 14.07 10.81
CA PRO A 21 19.81 14.10 11.68
C PRO A 21 19.94 12.73 12.38
N LEU A 22 21.14 12.15 12.35
CA LEU A 22 21.43 10.87 12.99
C LEU A 22 21.91 11.11 14.42
N THR A 23 20.94 11.40 15.29
CA THR A 23 21.15 11.62 16.74
C THR A 23 20.34 10.62 17.55
N THR A 24 20.57 10.58 18.85
CA THR A 24 19.82 9.75 19.80
C THR A 24 18.50 10.37 20.24
N ASP A 25 18.13 11.56 19.75
CA ASP A 25 16.94 12.31 20.15
C ASP A 25 15.61 11.54 19.98
N ALA A 26 15.57 10.61 19.02
CA ALA A 26 14.43 9.76 18.75
C ALA A 26 14.29 8.58 19.73
N TYR A 27 15.33 8.31 20.54
CA TYR A 27 15.30 7.27 21.56
C TYR A 27 14.56 7.74 22.81
N THR A 28 13.92 6.83 23.53
CA THR A 28 13.13 7.11 24.75
C THR A 28 13.93 7.91 25.79
N SER A 29 15.21 7.57 25.98
CA SER A 29 16.09 8.24 26.93
C SER A 29 16.98 9.33 26.32
N LYS A 30 16.88 9.60 25.00
CA LYS A 30 17.69 10.59 24.28
C LYS A 30 19.19 10.48 24.59
N ASP A 31 19.82 11.58 25.01
CA ASP A 31 21.22 11.65 25.44
C ASP A 31 21.54 10.83 26.71
N LYS A 32 20.51 10.40 27.45
CA LYS A 32 20.64 9.53 28.63
C LYS A 32 20.48 8.04 28.29
N SER A 33 20.47 7.69 27.00
CA SER A 33 20.43 6.29 26.58
C SER A 33 21.65 5.53 27.12
N PRO A 34 21.45 4.47 27.94
CA PRO A 34 22.55 3.68 28.49
C PRO A 34 23.32 3.00 27.36
N THR A 35 24.61 3.27 27.30
CA THR A 35 25.53 2.75 26.28
C THR A 35 26.66 2.02 26.99
N PRO A 36 26.50 0.72 27.27
CA PRO A 36 27.52 -0.04 27.95
C PRO A 36 28.78 -0.16 27.10
N PHE A 37 29.93 -0.18 27.76
CA PHE A 37 31.20 -0.42 27.09
C PHE A 37 32.16 -1.24 27.95
N PHE A 38 33.09 -1.92 27.28
CA PHE A 38 34.17 -2.66 27.92
C PHE A 38 35.51 -2.30 27.27
N CYS A 39 36.54 -2.07 28.08
CA CYS A 39 37.90 -1.82 27.61
C CYS A 39 38.68 -3.15 27.61
N GLN A 40 38.94 -3.70 26.43
CA GLN A 40 39.81 -4.87 26.28
C GLN A 40 41.27 -4.54 26.63
N ALA A 41 41.72 -3.35 26.23
CA ALA A 41 43.00 -2.77 26.61
C ALA A 41 42.79 -1.28 26.89
N ASP A 42 43.45 -0.77 27.93
CA ASP A 42 43.39 0.64 28.34
C ASP A 42 44.78 1.19 28.70
N GLU A 43 45.77 0.93 27.83
CA GLU A 43 47.11 1.50 28.02
C GLU A 43 47.04 3.03 27.86
N GLY A 44 47.65 3.76 28.79
CA GLY A 44 47.58 5.22 28.79
C GLY A 44 46.19 5.79 29.09
N LYS A 45 45.24 4.96 29.58
CA LYS A 45 43.84 5.34 29.86
C LYS A 45 43.07 5.82 28.63
N TRP A 46 43.47 5.40 27.43
CA TRP A 46 42.85 5.85 26.18
C TRP A 46 41.38 5.44 26.07
N CYS A 47 41.02 4.20 26.42
CA CYS A 47 39.63 3.73 26.38
C CYS A 47 38.75 4.49 27.39
N SER A 48 39.18 4.57 28.65
CA SER A 48 38.42 5.26 29.70
C SER A 48 38.33 6.77 29.47
N ALA A 49 39.36 7.38 28.89
CA ALA A 49 39.34 8.79 28.51
C ALA A 49 38.43 9.07 27.32
N ILE A 50 38.43 8.24 26.27
CA ILE A 50 37.53 8.39 25.10
C ILE A 50 36.06 8.24 25.54
N MET A 51 35.77 7.29 26.43
CA MET A 51 34.42 7.04 26.96
C MET A 51 34.04 7.94 28.14
N SER A 52 34.88 8.93 28.49
CA SER A 52 34.58 9.87 29.56
C SER A 52 33.42 10.80 29.15
N GLY A 53 32.67 11.31 30.14
CA GLY A 53 31.53 12.20 29.88
C GLY A 53 31.89 13.55 29.22
N ASN A 54 33.18 13.90 29.15
CA ASN A 54 33.65 15.11 28.49
C ASN A 54 33.87 14.90 26.98
N THR A 55 34.23 13.68 26.57
CA THR A 55 34.53 13.34 25.17
C THR A 55 33.34 12.65 24.50
N PHE A 56 32.77 11.64 25.15
CA PHE A 56 31.62 10.90 24.66
C PHE A 56 30.33 11.57 25.13
N THR A 57 29.61 12.18 24.19
CA THR A 57 28.33 12.86 24.42
C THR A 57 27.28 12.40 23.44
N GLY A 58 26.00 12.49 23.80
CA GLY A 58 24.87 12.04 22.98
C GLY A 58 24.36 10.66 23.37
N ALA A 59 25.03 9.98 24.30
CA ALA A 59 24.50 8.86 25.05
C ALA A 59 25.26 8.75 26.39
N GLN A 60 24.74 7.96 27.33
CA GLN A 60 25.36 7.80 28.65
C GLN A 60 26.30 6.59 28.65
N PRO A 61 27.62 6.77 28.77
CA PRO A 61 28.56 5.65 28.80
C PRO A 61 28.48 4.91 30.14
N GLU A 62 28.36 3.58 30.08
CA GLU A 62 28.30 2.73 31.28
C GLU A 62 29.39 1.65 31.23
N GLN A 63 30.42 1.79 32.05
CA GLN A 63 31.52 0.82 32.03
C GLN A 63 31.09 -0.51 32.64
N ILE A 64 31.27 -1.61 31.89
CA ILE A 64 31.20 -2.96 32.43
C ILE A 64 32.56 -3.25 33.09
N THR A 65 32.55 -3.62 34.37
CA THR A 65 33.78 -3.86 35.12
C THR A 65 34.42 -5.20 34.75
N SER A 66 35.74 -5.30 34.96
CA SER A 66 36.51 -6.52 34.72
C SER A 66 36.13 -7.69 35.64
N ASP A 67 35.32 -7.45 36.68
CA ASP A 67 34.73 -8.51 37.52
C ASP A 67 33.67 -9.31 36.75
N VAL A 68 33.00 -8.67 35.78
CA VAL A 68 31.95 -9.27 34.95
C VAL A 68 32.55 -9.94 33.71
N ILE A 69 33.52 -9.28 33.08
CA ILE A 69 34.26 -9.78 31.91
C ILE A 69 35.74 -9.93 32.31
N LYS A 70 36.14 -11.16 32.62
CA LYS A 70 37.53 -11.49 32.98
C LYS A 70 38.43 -11.53 31.75
N SER A 71 39.74 -11.48 31.98
CA SER A 71 40.77 -11.74 30.97
C SER A 71 41.58 -12.97 31.41
N PRO A 72 41.57 -14.09 30.68
CA PRO A 72 40.87 -14.34 29.41
C PRO A 72 39.33 -14.35 29.56
N SER A 73 38.61 -14.10 28.46
CA SER A 73 37.15 -13.95 28.47
C SER A 73 36.41 -15.27 28.71
N TYR A 74 37.06 -16.39 28.42
CA TYR A 74 36.59 -17.76 28.65
C TYR A 74 37.76 -18.66 29.08
N ASP A 75 37.47 -19.74 29.78
CA ASP A 75 38.49 -20.71 30.22
C ASP A 75 38.98 -21.62 29.07
N SER A 76 38.30 -21.62 27.92
CA SER A 76 38.61 -22.43 26.74
C SER A 76 38.25 -21.69 25.44
N ASP A 77 38.96 -22.01 24.35
CA ASP A 77 38.72 -21.51 22.99
C ASP A 77 37.47 -22.10 22.31
N THR A 78 36.75 -22.99 23.01
CA THR A 78 35.46 -23.56 22.57
C THR A 78 34.35 -23.31 23.60
N PRO A 79 33.97 -22.04 23.86
CA PRO A 79 32.96 -21.72 24.86
C PRO A 79 31.57 -22.19 24.40
N ASN A 80 30.69 -22.46 25.37
CA ASN A 80 29.26 -22.68 25.13
C ASN A 80 28.49 -21.41 25.50
N VAL A 81 27.95 -20.72 24.50
CA VAL A 81 27.25 -19.44 24.67
C VAL A 81 25.90 -19.55 23.97
N PHE A 82 24.82 -19.14 24.65
CA PHE A 82 23.44 -19.30 24.18
C PHE A 82 23.05 -20.76 23.85
N GLY A 83 23.68 -21.75 24.50
CA GLY A 83 23.41 -23.17 24.26
C GLY A 83 24.06 -23.72 22.98
N VAL A 84 24.96 -22.96 22.35
CA VAL A 84 25.73 -23.37 21.17
C VAL A 84 27.21 -23.43 21.54
N ALA A 85 27.85 -24.57 21.24
CA ALA A 85 29.29 -24.75 21.40
C ALA A 85 30.05 -24.21 20.18
N TYR A 86 31.00 -23.30 20.41
CA TYR A 86 31.79 -22.67 19.35
C TYR A 86 33.04 -23.51 19.04
N THR A 87 32.90 -24.53 18.19
CA THR A 87 33.98 -25.48 17.89
C THR A 87 34.66 -25.25 16.53
N SER A 88 34.02 -24.58 15.57
CA SER A 88 34.56 -24.30 14.23
C SER A 88 33.86 -23.09 13.57
N PRO A 89 34.52 -21.93 13.41
CA PRO A 89 35.88 -21.60 13.87
C PRO A 89 35.97 -21.54 15.40
N LYS A 90 37.15 -21.88 15.94
CA LYS A 90 37.45 -21.70 17.38
C LYS A 90 37.49 -20.21 17.72
N VAL A 91 37.07 -19.87 18.93
CA VAL A 91 37.09 -18.49 19.44
C VAL A 91 38.38 -18.31 20.21
N ASN A 92 39.17 -17.28 19.90
CA ASN A 92 40.33 -16.93 20.74
C ASN A 92 39.82 -16.31 22.04
N ALA A 93 39.93 -17.03 23.16
CA ALA A 93 39.43 -16.60 24.46
C ALA A 93 40.17 -15.38 25.05
N SER A 94 41.39 -15.10 24.61
CA SER A 94 42.15 -13.90 24.99
C SER A 94 42.10 -12.79 23.93
N GLY A 95 41.48 -13.07 22.77
CA GLY A 95 41.44 -12.18 21.63
C GLY A 95 40.11 -11.47 21.46
N ALA A 96 40.03 -10.62 20.43
CA ALA A 96 38.84 -9.82 20.13
C ALA A 96 37.57 -10.67 19.90
N THR A 97 37.70 -11.88 19.35
CA THR A 97 36.57 -12.80 19.14
C THR A 97 35.97 -13.29 20.46
N GLY A 98 36.80 -13.58 21.47
CA GLY A 98 36.36 -14.03 22.79
C GLY A 98 35.69 -12.90 23.57
N PHE A 99 36.36 -11.75 23.65
CA PHE A 99 35.79 -10.56 24.29
C PHE A 99 34.52 -10.08 23.60
N GLY A 100 34.46 -10.15 22.27
CA GLY A 100 33.27 -9.79 21.50
C GLY A 100 32.08 -10.70 21.81
N LEU A 101 32.31 -12.02 21.83
CA LEU A 101 31.28 -13.00 22.17
C LEU A 101 30.81 -12.84 23.63
N ARG A 102 31.75 -12.66 24.56
CA ARG A 102 31.47 -12.47 25.99
C ARG A 102 30.70 -11.19 26.26
N LEU A 103 31.08 -10.09 25.62
CA LEU A 103 30.36 -8.83 25.73
C LEU A 103 28.96 -8.96 25.15
N GLY A 104 28.80 -9.58 23.97
CA GLY A 104 27.48 -9.84 23.38
C GLY A 104 26.55 -10.63 24.30
N GLU A 105 27.08 -11.64 24.99
CA GLU A 105 26.36 -12.42 26.00
C GLU A 105 25.89 -11.55 27.18
N GLU A 106 26.77 -10.71 27.73
CA GLU A 106 26.43 -9.82 28.85
C GLU A 106 25.45 -8.72 28.44
N LEU A 107 25.59 -8.16 27.23
CA LEU A 107 24.64 -7.20 26.67
C LEU A 107 23.24 -7.80 26.53
N TYR A 108 23.15 -9.05 26.08
CA TYR A 108 21.88 -9.79 26.02
C TYR A 108 21.28 -9.97 27.43
N LYS A 109 22.07 -10.44 28.40
CA LYS A 109 21.61 -10.63 29.79
C LYS A 109 21.12 -9.31 30.40
N ARG A 110 21.84 -8.22 30.15
CA ARG A 110 21.52 -6.85 30.60
C ARG A 110 20.23 -6.32 29.97
N GLY A 111 20.09 -6.48 28.65
CA GLY A 111 18.93 -5.99 27.90
C GLY A 111 17.64 -6.78 28.19
N PHE A 112 17.72 -8.10 28.38
CA PHE A 112 16.56 -8.97 28.63
C PHE A 112 16.33 -9.30 30.11
N GLY A 113 17.16 -8.77 31.03
CA GLY A 113 16.96 -8.93 32.47
C GLY A 113 17.13 -10.38 32.97
N LYS A 114 18.01 -11.18 32.35
CA LYS A 114 18.17 -12.61 32.73
C LYS A 114 18.64 -12.78 34.18
N ASN A 115 19.38 -11.80 34.72
CA ASN A 115 19.96 -11.80 36.07
C ASN A 115 19.49 -10.59 36.93
N GLY A 116 18.39 -9.91 36.55
CA GLY A 116 17.93 -8.69 37.23
C GLY A 116 16.86 -7.93 36.44
N LYS A 117 16.65 -6.64 36.76
CA LYS A 117 15.76 -5.79 35.93
C LYS A 117 16.41 -5.53 34.57
N ALA A 118 15.63 -5.69 33.50
CA ALA A 118 16.05 -5.34 32.15
C ALA A 118 16.42 -3.85 32.07
N VAL A 119 17.55 -3.53 31.43
CA VAL A 119 17.95 -2.15 31.18
C VAL A 119 17.24 -1.65 29.93
N GLU A 120 16.27 -0.76 30.14
CA GLU A 120 15.54 -0.14 29.04
C GLU A 120 16.40 0.88 28.28
N SER A 121 16.06 1.11 27.01
CA SER A 121 16.72 2.11 26.13
C SER A 121 18.20 1.86 25.82
N GLN A 122 18.68 0.62 25.95
CA GLN A 122 19.98 0.18 25.47
C GLN A 122 19.92 -0.12 23.96
N TYR A 123 20.34 0.84 23.14
CA TYR A 123 20.31 0.72 21.68
C TYR A 123 21.66 0.36 21.05
N GLY A 124 22.76 0.47 21.80
CA GLY A 124 24.10 0.15 21.33
C GLY A 124 25.11 0.02 22.46
N ALA A 125 26.30 -0.50 22.14
CA ALA A 125 27.39 -0.73 23.08
C ALA A 125 28.74 -0.81 22.36
N TYR A 126 29.85 -0.69 23.09
CA TYR A 126 31.20 -0.72 22.51
C TYR A 126 32.15 -1.70 23.20
N LEU A 127 32.91 -2.45 22.41
CA LEU A 127 34.14 -3.10 22.87
C LEU A 127 35.32 -2.27 22.38
N MET A 128 36.08 -1.69 23.29
CA MET A 128 37.14 -0.73 23.02
C MET A 128 38.52 -1.33 23.24
N TYR A 129 39.49 -0.88 22.46
CA TYR A 129 40.90 -1.23 22.59
C TYR A 129 41.72 0.06 22.44
N GLY A 130 42.50 0.42 23.46
CA GLY A 130 43.41 1.56 23.42
C GLY A 130 44.82 1.16 23.85
N GLU A 131 45.81 1.46 23.00
CA GLU A 131 47.23 1.19 23.24
C GLU A 131 48.07 2.43 22.92
N SER A 132 48.51 3.15 23.96
CA SER A 132 49.26 4.41 23.80
C SER A 132 50.65 4.21 23.22
N SER A 133 51.32 3.09 23.52
CA SER A 133 52.67 2.82 23.04
C SER A 133 52.74 2.65 21.51
N ARG A 134 51.67 2.12 20.90
CA ARG A 134 51.57 1.89 19.45
C ARG A 134 50.72 2.91 18.71
N ASN A 135 50.17 3.89 19.41
CA ASN A 135 49.19 4.83 18.90
C ASN A 135 47.97 4.15 18.23
N LEU A 136 47.45 3.09 18.86
CA LEU A 136 46.38 2.28 18.30
C LEU A 136 45.10 2.42 19.11
N VAL A 137 44.01 2.80 18.44
CA VAL A 137 42.64 2.77 18.97
C VAL A 137 41.79 1.90 18.05
N GLY A 138 41.09 0.93 18.62
CA GLY A 138 40.14 0.07 17.91
C GLY A 138 38.83 -0.03 18.69
N TYR A 139 37.73 -0.21 17.98
CA TYR A 139 36.44 -0.45 18.61
C TYR A 139 35.58 -1.41 17.79
N ASN A 140 34.72 -2.17 18.47
CA ASN A 140 33.61 -2.90 17.87
C ASN A 140 32.31 -2.33 18.40
N VAL A 141 31.34 -2.14 17.50
CA VAL A 141 30.01 -1.62 17.86
C VAL A 141 29.03 -2.77 17.92
N PHE A 142 28.30 -2.87 19.02
CA PHE A 142 27.17 -3.78 19.19
C PHE A 142 25.91 -2.97 19.09
N LEU A 143 24.93 -3.45 18.33
CA LEU A 143 23.75 -2.69 17.96
C LEU A 143 22.49 -3.47 18.28
N ASN A 144 21.50 -2.78 18.84
CA ASN A 144 20.16 -3.30 18.91
C ASN A 144 19.46 -3.04 17.57
N THR A 145 19.07 -4.12 16.87
CA THR A 145 18.44 -4.03 15.55
C THR A 145 17.03 -3.45 15.57
N SER A 146 16.46 -3.17 16.75
CA SER A 146 15.24 -2.37 16.88
C SER A 146 15.45 -0.91 16.49
N SER A 147 16.68 -0.40 16.55
CA SER A 147 17.02 0.94 16.05
C SER A 147 17.37 0.89 14.56
N THR A 148 16.47 1.40 13.72
CA THR A 148 16.62 1.42 12.25
C THR A 148 17.90 2.13 11.78
N HIS A 149 18.36 3.15 12.51
CA HIS A 149 19.57 3.91 12.20
C HIS A 149 20.67 3.74 13.27
N GLY A 150 20.60 2.69 14.09
CA GLY A 150 21.54 2.48 15.19
C GLY A 150 23.00 2.46 14.73
N ALA A 151 23.31 1.72 13.66
CA ALA A 151 24.68 1.57 13.14
C ALA A 151 25.38 2.92 12.87
N PRO A 152 24.84 3.80 12.01
CA PRO A 152 25.49 5.07 11.75
C PRO A 152 25.41 6.05 12.94
N ILE A 153 24.39 5.97 13.79
CA ILE A 153 24.29 6.83 15.00
C ILE A 153 25.43 6.50 15.97
N PHE A 154 25.57 5.24 16.40
CA PHE A 154 26.62 4.85 17.36
C PHE A 154 28.03 5.00 16.75
N LYS A 155 28.20 4.74 15.45
CA LYS A 155 29.47 5.09 14.80
C LYS A 155 29.79 6.59 14.90
N ALA A 156 28.82 7.47 14.61
CA ALA A 156 29.02 8.92 14.69
C ALA A 156 29.35 9.40 16.11
N LEU A 157 28.69 8.84 17.13
CA LEU A 157 28.99 9.15 18.54
C LEU A 157 30.42 8.76 18.91
N MET A 158 30.88 7.58 18.49
CA MET A 158 32.23 7.11 18.74
C MET A 158 33.28 7.95 18.01
N ASP A 159 33.08 8.21 16.71
CA ASP A 159 34.00 9.01 15.91
C ASP A 159 34.13 10.44 16.50
N GLN A 160 33.03 11.03 16.97
CA GLN A 160 33.05 12.31 17.68
C GLN A 160 33.88 12.26 18.96
N ALA A 161 33.71 11.20 19.78
CA ALA A 161 34.45 11.04 21.03
C ALA A 161 35.96 10.90 20.78
N ILE A 162 36.35 10.15 19.74
CA ILE A 162 37.74 9.99 19.32
C ILE A 162 38.33 11.33 18.85
N TYR A 163 37.60 12.10 18.02
CA TYR A 163 38.07 13.42 17.58
C TYR A 163 38.29 14.37 18.74
N ARG A 164 37.37 14.40 19.70
CA ARG A 164 37.50 15.25 20.91
C ARG A 164 38.67 14.82 21.79
N PHE A 165 38.88 13.51 21.96
CA PHE A 165 39.99 12.99 22.73
C PHE A 165 41.34 13.45 22.16
N PHE A 166 41.57 13.27 20.86
CA PHE A 166 42.84 13.69 20.23
C PHE A 166 42.99 15.21 20.15
N ALA A 167 41.91 15.95 19.92
CA ALA A 167 41.94 17.42 19.89
C ALA A 167 42.26 18.02 21.27
N ALA A 168 41.69 17.46 22.34
CA ALA A 168 41.97 17.85 23.72
C ALA A 168 43.43 17.59 24.11
N ASN A 169 44.00 16.47 23.65
CA ASN A 169 45.40 16.12 23.93
C ASN A 169 46.40 17.05 23.24
N THR A 170 46.00 17.70 22.14
CA THR A 170 46.87 18.62 21.37
C THR A 170 46.75 20.08 21.86
N SER A 171 45.56 20.50 22.28
CA SER A 171 45.25 21.92 22.51
C SER A 171 45.28 22.34 23.99
N GLY A 172 45.45 21.40 24.93
CA GLY A 172 45.46 21.66 26.38
C GLY A 172 44.13 22.17 26.95
N SER A 173 43.09 22.28 26.11
CA SER A 173 41.73 22.74 26.42
C SER A 173 40.73 21.89 25.63
N SER A 174 39.56 21.64 26.23
CA SER A 174 38.47 20.90 25.60
C SER A 174 37.89 21.71 24.43
N THR A 175 38.43 21.51 23.23
CA THR A 175 37.87 22.09 22.01
C THR A 175 36.48 21.50 21.76
N PRO A 176 35.42 22.33 21.62
CA PRO A 176 34.05 21.86 21.38
C PRO A 176 33.91 21.44 19.90
N VAL A 177 34.53 20.32 19.52
CA VAL A 177 34.36 19.73 18.19
C VAL A 177 33.01 19.00 18.16
N GLU A 178 32.14 19.33 17.22
CA GLU A 178 30.84 18.70 17.05
C GLU A 178 30.77 18.03 15.67
N LEU A 179 30.51 16.72 15.64
CA LEU A 179 30.36 15.96 14.40
C LEU A 179 28.87 15.79 14.11
N LYS A 180 28.38 16.45 13.05
CA LYS A 180 26.99 16.33 12.59
C LYS A 180 26.89 15.35 11.45
N VAL A 181 26.22 14.23 11.68
CA VAL A 181 25.91 13.23 10.65
C VAL A 181 24.41 13.24 10.38
N SER A 182 24.04 13.22 9.10
CA SER A 182 22.64 13.18 8.68
C SER A 182 22.47 12.24 7.51
N SER A 183 21.42 11.43 7.52
CA SER A 183 20.98 10.69 6.34
C SER A 183 20.08 11.60 5.51
N HIS A 184 20.41 11.77 4.23
CA HIS A 184 19.57 12.50 3.30
C HIS A 184 19.50 11.67 2.01
N PRO A 185 18.48 10.81 1.87
CA PRO A 185 18.30 10.02 0.66
C PRO A 185 18.22 10.91 -0.58
N LEU A 186 18.67 10.37 -1.71
CA LEU A 186 18.51 11.05 -2.99
C LEU A 186 17.02 11.19 -3.32
N PRO A 187 16.62 12.27 -4.01
CA PRO A 187 15.22 12.46 -4.40
C PRO A 187 14.75 11.31 -5.30
N LEU A 188 13.47 10.98 -5.18
CA LEU A 188 12.85 9.94 -6.00
C LEU A 188 12.96 10.28 -7.49
N THR A 189 13.38 9.31 -8.30
CA THR A 189 13.39 9.45 -9.75
C THR A 189 11.97 9.52 -10.30
N ALA A 190 11.80 10.09 -11.50
CA ALA A 190 10.50 10.15 -12.18
C ALA A 190 9.88 8.75 -12.35
N SER A 191 10.68 7.74 -12.68
CA SER A 191 10.24 6.35 -12.82
C SER A 191 9.78 5.74 -11.50
N SER A 192 10.52 5.97 -10.40
CA SER A 192 10.10 5.50 -9.07
C SER A 192 8.79 6.17 -8.62
N LYS A 193 8.64 7.48 -8.87
CA LYS A 193 7.43 8.22 -8.54
C LYS A 193 6.22 7.75 -9.36
N ALA A 194 6.41 7.48 -10.64
CA ALA A 194 5.39 6.91 -11.53
C ALA A 194 5.00 5.49 -11.08
N LEU A 195 5.96 4.66 -10.67
CA LEU A 195 5.70 3.30 -10.17
C LEU A 195 4.87 3.32 -8.88
N PHE A 196 5.29 4.10 -7.88
CA PHE A 196 4.50 4.26 -6.65
C PHE A 196 3.14 4.91 -6.90
N GLY A 197 3.07 5.86 -7.84
CA GLY A 197 1.82 6.47 -8.29
C GLY A 197 0.86 5.46 -8.94
N SER A 198 1.40 4.51 -9.68
CA SER A 198 0.62 3.46 -10.33
C SER A 198 0.07 2.46 -9.31
N PHE A 199 0.84 2.10 -8.27
CA PHE A 199 0.31 1.32 -7.15
C PHE A 199 -0.83 2.03 -6.42
N MET A 200 -0.72 3.34 -6.18
CA MET A 200 -1.83 4.11 -5.62
C MET A 200 -3.03 4.20 -6.58
N SER A 201 -2.77 4.30 -7.89
CA SER A 201 -3.81 4.28 -8.93
C SER A 201 -4.59 2.96 -8.94
N PHE A 202 -3.91 1.83 -8.70
CA PHE A 202 -4.53 0.52 -8.59
C PHE A 202 -5.52 0.47 -7.42
N SER A 203 -5.09 0.94 -6.24
CA SER A 203 -5.97 1.04 -5.07
C SER A 203 -7.12 2.02 -5.29
N ALA A 204 -6.89 3.12 -6.01
CA ALA A 204 -7.93 4.08 -6.36
C ALA A 204 -9.00 3.45 -7.25
N CYS A 205 -8.63 2.62 -8.23
CA CYS A 205 -9.58 1.87 -9.07
C CYS A 205 -10.52 1.01 -8.21
N LEU A 206 -10.00 0.29 -7.20
CA LEU A 206 -10.82 -0.49 -6.28
C LEU A 206 -11.85 0.37 -5.55
N PHE A 207 -11.43 1.49 -4.96
CA PHE A 207 -12.34 2.38 -4.24
C PHE A 207 -13.38 3.07 -5.14
N ILE A 208 -13.04 3.30 -6.40
CA ILE A 208 -13.97 3.80 -7.42
C ILE A 208 -15.04 2.73 -7.69
N VAL A 209 -14.65 1.52 -8.06
CA VAL A 209 -15.60 0.45 -8.41
C VAL A 209 -16.51 0.12 -7.23
N ILE A 210 -15.95 0.02 -6.01
CA ILE A 210 -16.73 -0.18 -4.77
C ILE A 210 -17.74 0.95 -4.56
N ALA A 211 -17.42 2.20 -4.89
CA ALA A 211 -18.39 3.29 -4.75
C ALA A 211 -19.53 3.17 -5.76
N PHE A 212 -19.25 2.71 -6.99
CA PHE A 212 -20.24 2.56 -8.05
C PHE A 212 -21.12 1.31 -7.92
N THR A 213 -20.82 0.35 -7.04
CA THR A 213 -21.75 -0.77 -6.72
C THR A 213 -23.06 -0.29 -6.10
N PHE A 214 -23.05 0.87 -5.45
CA PHE A 214 -24.23 1.43 -4.76
C PHE A 214 -25.21 2.12 -5.71
N PHE A 215 -24.75 2.57 -6.88
CA PHE A 215 -25.61 3.29 -7.83
C PHE A 215 -26.75 2.40 -8.38
N PRO A 216 -26.51 1.17 -8.88
CA PRO A 216 -27.57 0.22 -9.24
C PRO A 216 -28.58 -0.02 -8.12
N ALA A 217 -28.10 -0.08 -6.88
CA ALA A 217 -28.94 -0.34 -5.72
C ALA A 217 -29.92 0.81 -5.44
N SER A 218 -29.54 2.06 -5.76
CA SER A 218 -30.48 3.19 -5.68
C SER A 218 -31.59 3.13 -6.72
N ILE A 219 -31.30 2.63 -7.93
CA ILE A 219 -32.28 2.50 -9.02
C ILE A 219 -33.28 1.38 -8.73
N ILE A 220 -32.77 0.19 -8.36
CA ILE A 220 -33.60 -1.01 -8.28
C ILE A 220 -34.70 -0.93 -7.22
N VAL A 221 -34.44 -0.22 -6.11
CA VAL A 221 -35.39 -0.07 -5.01
C VAL A 221 -36.67 0.62 -5.47
N PHE A 222 -36.55 1.69 -6.26
CA PHE A 222 -37.71 2.42 -6.78
C PHE A 222 -38.48 1.57 -7.80
N LEU A 223 -37.78 0.89 -8.71
CA LEU A 223 -38.40 0.00 -9.70
C LEU A 223 -39.17 -1.16 -9.07
N VAL A 224 -38.59 -1.82 -8.07
CA VAL A 224 -39.26 -2.94 -7.39
C VAL A 224 -40.45 -2.42 -6.57
N LYS A 225 -40.31 -1.26 -5.90
CA LYS A 225 -41.41 -0.64 -5.16
C LYS A 225 -42.59 -0.26 -6.07
N GLU A 226 -42.32 0.20 -7.29
CA GLU A 226 -43.35 0.57 -8.27
C GLU A 226 -44.13 -0.65 -8.81
N LYS A 227 -43.48 -1.82 -8.83
CA LYS A 227 -44.06 -3.12 -9.26
C LYS A 227 -44.70 -3.91 -8.11
N GLN A 228 -44.39 -3.59 -6.86
CA GLN A 228 -44.88 -4.33 -5.69
C GLN A 228 -46.41 -4.20 -5.56
N SER A 229 -47.07 -5.30 -5.19
CA SER A 229 -48.55 -5.39 -5.14
C SER A 229 -49.23 -4.37 -4.23
N GLU A 230 -48.52 -3.86 -3.22
CA GLU A 230 -49.03 -2.87 -2.27
C GLU A 230 -49.12 -1.44 -2.84
N HIS A 231 -48.26 -1.10 -3.81
CA HIS A 231 -48.28 0.22 -4.48
C HIS A 231 -48.85 0.10 -5.89
N ASN A 232 -48.39 -0.89 -6.65
CA ASN A 232 -48.79 -1.23 -8.01
C ASN A 232 -48.93 -0.01 -8.96
N ALA A 233 -48.09 1.01 -8.74
CA ALA A 233 -48.19 2.31 -9.39
C ALA A 233 -47.95 2.19 -10.91
N LYS A 234 -47.07 1.27 -11.32
CA LYS A 234 -46.88 0.94 -12.74
C LYS A 234 -48.19 0.46 -13.38
N HIS A 235 -48.93 -0.44 -12.72
CA HIS A 235 -50.21 -0.91 -13.25
C HIS A 235 -51.22 0.23 -13.38
N GLN A 236 -51.29 1.11 -12.38
CA GLN A 236 -52.16 2.29 -12.43
C GLN A 236 -51.80 3.23 -13.59
N GLN A 237 -50.51 3.45 -13.86
CA GLN A 237 -50.06 4.26 -15.01
C GLN A 237 -50.46 3.62 -16.35
N LEU A 238 -50.30 2.30 -16.48
CA LEU A 238 -50.68 1.57 -17.70
C LEU A 238 -52.20 1.61 -17.94
N VAL A 239 -53.00 1.40 -16.89
CA VAL A 239 -54.48 1.51 -16.96
C VAL A 239 -54.93 2.95 -17.27
N SER A 240 -54.15 3.95 -16.85
CA SER A 240 -54.38 5.36 -17.16
C SER A 240 -53.95 5.77 -18.58
N GLY A 241 -53.51 4.83 -19.42
CA GLY A 241 -53.19 5.06 -20.83
C GLY A 241 -51.73 5.35 -21.15
N VAL A 242 -50.80 5.20 -20.19
CA VAL A 242 -49.35 5.33 -20.47
C VAL A 242 -48.88 4.13 -21.28
N SER A 243 -48.17 4.36 -22.38
CA SER A 243 -47.57 3.28 -23.17
C SER A 243 -46.35 2.68 -22.47
N LEU A 244 -46.11 1.38 -22.68
CA LEU A 244 -44.97 0.66 -22.09
C LEU A 244 -43.61 1.30 -22.44
N GLY A 245 -43.46 1.76 -23.69
CA GLY A 245 -42.25 2.43 -24.15
C GLY A 245 -42.02 3.77 -23.45
N ALA A 246 -43.07 4.56 -23.24
CA ALA A 246 -42.98 5.82 -22.50
C ALA A 246 -42.58 5.60 -21.03
N PHE A 247 -43.09 4.54 -20.40
CA PHE A 247 -42.71 4.15 -19.03
C PHE A 247 -41.20 3.88 -18.90
N TRP A 248 -40.65 3.01 -19.76
CA TRP A 248 -39.24 2.64 -19.69
C TRP A 248 -38.31 3.78 -20.11
N LEU A 249 -38.68 4.56 -21.12
CA LEU A 249 -37.89 5.69 -21.57
C LEU A 249 -37.83 6.80 -20.50
N SER A 250 -38.96 7.08 -19.84
CA SER A 250 -39.01 8.06 -18.75
C SER A 250 -38.09 7.66 -17.59
N ASN A 251 -38.17 6.40 -17.14
CA ASN A 251 -37.29 5.86 -16.12
C ASN A 251 -35.81 5.93 -16.54
N TYR A 252 -35.49 5.55 -17.78
CA TYR A 252 -34.12 5.59 -18.28
C TYR A 252 -33.53 7.00 -18.31
N LEU A 253 -34.30 7.98 -18.79
CA LEU A 253 -33.86 9.37 -18.80
C LEU A 253 -33.69 9.91 -17.37
N TRP A 254 -34.60 9.59 -16.46
CA TRP A 254 -34.50 9.99 -15.07
C TRP A 254 -33.26 9.42 -14.38
N ASP A 255 -33.02 8.12 -14.54
CA ASP A 255 -31.87 7.46 -13.93
C ASP A 255 -30.55 7.95 -14.54
N LEU A 256 -30.51 8.24 -15.84
CA LEU A 256 -29.35 8.88 -16.47
C LEU A 256 -29.12 10.31 -15.96
N LEU A 257 -30.18 11.10 -15.74
CA LEU A 257 -30.06 12.42 -15.14
C LEU A 257 -29.50 12.33 -13.71
N MET A 258 -29.96 11.36 -12.93
CA MET A 258 -29.43 11.11 -11.58
C MET A 258 -27.99 10.58 -11.62
N TYR A 259 -27.62 9.83 -12.64
CA TYR A 259 -26.25 9.34 -12.86
C TYR A 259 -25.24 10.46 -13.13
N ILE A 260 -25.66 11.61 -13.69
CA ILE A 260 -24.76 12.74 -13.96
C ILE A 260 -24.05 13.20 -12.67
N VAL A 261 -24.72 13.14 -11.51
CA VAL A 261 -24.14 13.57 -10.22
C VAL A 261 -22.95 12.68 -9.81
N PRO A 262 -23.09 11.35 -9.64
CA PRO A 262 -21.94 10.49 -9.32
C PRO A 262 -20.90 10.45 -10.44
N PHE A 263 -21.30 10.57 -11.72
CA PHE A 263 -20.37 10.70 -12.85
C PHE A 263 -19.46 11.93 -12.71
N ALA A 264 -20.05 13.12 -12.56
CA ALA A 264 -19.30 14.36 -12.42
C ALA A 264 -18.44 14.34 -11.16
N ALA A 265 -18.98 13.84 -10.04
CA ALA A 265 -18.23 13.70 -8.80
C ALA A 265 -17.00 12.78 -8.98
N ALA A 266 -17.14 11.64 -9.68
CA ALA A 266 -16.03 10.74 -9.92
C ALA A 266 -14.93 11.39 -10.78
N VAL A 267 -15.31 12.06 -11.88
CA VAL A 267 -14.35 12.75 -12.76
C VAL A 267 -13.61 13.88 -12.02
N ILE A 268 -14.34 14.69 -11.25
CA ILE A 268 -13.76 15.77 -10.44
C ILE A 268 -12.80 15.21 -9.40
N LEU A 269 -13.19 14.14 -8.70
CA LEU A 269 -12.35 13.51 -7.68
C LEU A 269 -11.09 12.87 -8.29
N ILE A 270 -11.20 12.15 -9.42
CA ILE A 270 -10.04 11.58 -10.11
C ILE A 270 -9.03 12.69 -10.47
N LYS A 271 -9.53 13.83 -10.97
CA LYS A 271 -8.68 14.98 -11.30
C LYS A 271 -8.10 15.68 -10.06
N ALA A 272 -8.91 15.91 -9.02
CA ALA A 272 -8.48 16.61 -7.80
C ALA A 272 -7.45 15.81 -6.98
N PHE A 273 -7.55 14.48 -7.00
CA PHE A 273 -6.58 13.58 -6.38
C PHE A 273 -5.37 13.28 -7.26
N ASP A 274 -5.35 13.77 -8.51
CA ASP A 274 -4.30 13.59 -9.50
C ASP A 274 -3.80 12.14 -9.63
N ILE A 275 -4.75 11.24 -9.93
CA ILE A 275 -4.44 9.82 -10.10
C ILE A 275 -3.67 9.65 -11.42
N SER A 276 -2.34 9.62 -11.34
CA SER A 276 -1.42 9.73 -12.48
C SER A 276 -1.76 8.83 -13.68
N SER A 277 -2.12 7.57 -13.42
CA SER A 277 -2.43 6.59 -14.48
C SER A 277 -3.78 6.85 -15.18
N LEU A 278 -4.67 7.64 -14.55
CA LEU A 278 -6.02 7.95 -15.04
C LEU A 278 -6.12 9.39 -15.57
N THR A 279 -5.37 10.33 -15.00
CA THR A 279 -5.31 11.73 -15.45
C THR A 279 -4.31 11.95 -16.58
N GLY A 280 -3.33 11.06 -16.73
CA GLY A 280 -2.24 11.21 -17.70
C GLY A 280 -1.08 12.08 -17.21
N ASN A 281 -1.17 12.64 -16.00
CA ASN A 281 -0.11 13.46 -15.41
C ASN A 281 0.94 12.57 -14.74
N GLY A 282 2.21 12.70 -15.14
CA GLY A 282 3.32 11.97 -14.51
C GLY A 282 3.35 10.46 -14.80
N CYS A 283 2.75 10.06 -15.92
CA CYS A 283 2.69 8.71 -16.43
C CYS A 283 3.52 8.60 -17.73
N VAL A 284 4.24 7.49 -17.91
CA VAL A 284 5.19 7.26 -19.02
C VAL A 284 4.46 6.75 -20.27
N THR A 285 3.47 5.87 -20.10
CA THR A 285 2.68 5.27 -21.20
C THR A 285 1.49 6.12 -21.63
N CYS A 286 1.13 7.13 -20.85
CA CYS A 286 -0.08 7.91 -21.07
C CYS A 286 0.03 8.81 -22.31
N THR A 287 -1.14 9.04 -22.93
CA THR A 287 -1.32 9.94 -24.07
C THR A 287 -2.23 11.09 -23.66
N ASP A 288 -2.31 12.13 -24.49
CA ASP A 288 -3.21 13.27 -24.25
C ASP A 288 -4.69 12.86 -24.18
N SER A 289 -5.02 11.67 -24.67
CA SER A 289 -6.37 11.09 -24.65
C SER A 289 -6.70 10.25 -23.41
N THR A 290 -5.75 10.02 -22.50
CA THR A 290 -5.96 9.14 -21.32
C THR A 290 -7.12 9.63 -20.45
N PHE A 291 -7.12 10.89 -20.05
CA PHE A 291 -8.21 11.39 -19.20
C PHE A 291 -9.57 11.38 -19.93
N VAL A 292 -9.56 11.68 -21.23
CA VAL A 292 -10.78 11.61 -22.07
C VAL A 292 -11.32 10.18 -22.12
N SER A 293 -10.45 9.18 -22.24
CA SER A 293 -10.86 7.77 -22.25
C SER A 293 -11.54 7.35 -20.93
N VAL A 294 -11.07 7.85 -19.79
CA VAL A 294 -11.73 7.64 -18.49
C VAL A 294 -13.12 8.27 -18.48
N ILE A 295 -13.28 9.49 -18.97
CA ILE A 295 -14.58 10.18 -19.07
C ILE A 295 -15.55 9.36 -19.93
N VAL A 296 -15.09 8.91 -21.10
CA VAL A 296 -15.89 8.09 -22.04
C VAL A 296 -16.28 6.75 -21.40
N LEU A 297 -15.37 6.12 -20.64
CA LEU A 297 -15.66 4.88 -19.93
C LEU A 297 -16.79 5.04 -18.92
N PHE A 298 -16.76 6.09 -18.10
CA PHE A 298 -17.85 6.38 -17.16
C PHE A 298 -19.17 6.71 -17.88
N PHE A 299 -19.11 7.49 -18.96
CA PHE A 299 -20.28 7.79 -19.76
C PHE A 299 -20.94 6.52 -20.30
N CYS A 300 -20.17 5.63 -20.92
CA CYS A 300 -20.67 4.34 -21.42
C CYS A 300 -21.16 3.43 -20.29
N PHE A 301 -20.51 3.47 -19.12
CA PHE A 301 -20.97 2.74 -17.93
C PHE A 301 -22.36 3.19 -17.49
N GLY A 302 -22.63 4.49 -17.41
CA GLY A 302 -23.96 5.02 -17.09
C GLY A 302 -25.05 4.52 -18.04
N LEU A 303 -24.76 4.54 -19.34
CA LEU A 303 -25.70 4.05 -20.36
C LEU A 303 -26.03 2.56 -20.19
N ALA A 304 -25.06 1.74 -19.77
CA ALA A 304 -25.17 0.30 -19.65
C ALA A 304 -25.72 -0.18 -18.30
N ILE A 305 -25.38 0.50 -17.21
CA ILE A 305 -25.68 0.03 -15.86
C ILE A 305 -27.16 0.18 -15.50
N CYS A 306 -27.84 1.22 -16.00
CA CYS A 306 -29.28 1.40 -15.77
C CYS A 306 -30.10 0.23 -16.36
N PRO A 307 -29.99 -0.12 -17.66
CA PRO A 307 -30.77 -1.21 -18.23
C PRO A 307 -30.36 -2.59 -17.69
N PHE A 308 -29.09 -2.78 -17.33
CA PHE A 308 -28.66 -3.96 -16.58
C PHE A 308 -29.43 -4.10 -15.25
N THR A 309 -29.58 -2.99 -14.52
CA THR A 309 -30.35 -2.95 -13.27
C THR A 309 -31.83 -3.21 -13.50
N TYR A 310 -32.39 -2.77 -14.64
CA TYR A 310 -33.78 -3.03 -15.00
C TYR A 310 -34.03 -4.51 -15.22
N CYS A 311 -33.12 -5.20 -15.91
CA CYS A 311 -33.16 -6.65 -16.05
C CYS A 311 -33.10 -7.35 -14.68
N LEU A 312 -32.20 -6.88 -13.80
CA LEU A 312 -32.06 -7.43 -12.46
C LEU A 312 -33.31 -7.21 -11.59
N SER A 313 -34.06 -6.12 -11.82
CA SER A 313 -35.29 -5.81 -11.06
C SER A 313 -36.35 -6.90 -11.13
N TYR A 314 -36.38 -7.70 -12.19
CA TYR A 314 -37.35 -8.79 -12.36
C TYR A 314 -37.10 -10.00 -11.47
N LEU A 315 -35.91 -10.13 -10.89
CA LEU A 315 -35.57 -11.21 -9.96
C LEU A 315 -36.11 -10.96 -8.55
N PHE A 316 -36.60 -9.75 -8.27
CA PHE A 316 -36.99 -9.34 -6.93
C PHE A 316 -38.47 -8.96 -6.84
N ARG A 317 -39.08 -9.25 -5.69
CA ARG A 317 -40.48 -8.89 -5.38
C ARG A 317 -40.60 -7.87 -4.26
N GLU A 318 -39.57 -7.74 -3.42
CA GLU A 318 -39.55 -6.87 -2.26
C GLU A 318 -38.41 -5.86 -2.38
N HIS A 319 -38.70 -4.59 -2.15
CA HIS A 319 -37.77 -3.48 -2.37
C HIS A 319 -36.56 -3.51 -1.41
N ALA A 320 -36.77 -3.84 -0.13
CA ALA A 320 -35.70 -3.87 0.86
C ALA A 320 -34.65 -4.95 0.55
N SER A 321 -35.09 -6.18 0.22
CA SER A 321 -34.19 -7.25 -0.18
C SER A 321 -33.51 -6.98 -1.53
N SER A 322 -34.21 -6.36 -2.49
CA SER A 322 -33.63 -5.99 -3.78
C SER A 322 -32.40 -5.09 -3.66
N GLN A 323 -32.40 -4.16 -2.70
CA GLN A 323 -31.26 -3.27 -2.45
C GLN A 323 -30.02 -4.07 -2.04
N THR A 324 -30.14 -4.87 -0.98
CA THR A 324 -29.03 -5.62 -0.39
C THR A 324 -28.44 -6.61 -1.38
N TYR A 325 -29.28 -7.40 -2.06
CA TYR A 325 -28.80 -8.37 -3.04
C TYR A 325 -28.17 -7.71 -4.25
N THR A 326 -28.68 -6.57 -4.71
CA THR A 326 -28.09 -5.83 -5.84
C THR A 326 -26.72 -5.29 -5.51
N ILE A 327 -26.51 -4.78 -4.29
CA ILE A 327 -25.16 -4.38 -3.83
C ILE A 327 -24.23 -5.59 -3.82
N MET A 328 -24.68 -6.71 -3.25
CA MET A 328 -23.87 -7.94 -3.16
C MET A 328 -23.50 -8.49 -4.54
N ILE A 329 -24.47 -8.60 -5.45
CA ILE A 329 -24.26 -9.08 -6.82
C ILE A 329 -23.27 -8.18 -7.54
N ASN A 330 -23.50 -6.86 -7.54
CA ASN A 330 -22.62 -5.90 -8.19
C ASN A 330 -21.22 -5.90 -7.56
N PHE A 331 -21.10 -6.02 -6.25
CA PHE A 331 -19.80 -6.13 -5.58
C PHE A 331 -19.03 -7.38 -6.04
N VAL A 332 -19.69 -8.55 -6.11
CA VAL A 332 -19.04 -9.77 -6.58
C VAL A 332 -18.63 -9.66 -8.05
N ILE A 333 -19.57 -9.31 -8.94
CA ILE A 333 -19.29 -9.28 -10.39
C ILE A 333 -18.36 -8.13 -10.79
N GLY A 334 -18.39 -7.01 -10.06
CA GLY A 334 -17.60 -5.82 -10.38
C GLY A 334 -16.23 -5.82 -9.69
N VAL A 335 -16.18 -6.06 -8.38
CA VAL A 335 -14.96 -5.92 -7.58
C VAL A 335 -14.23 -7.25 -7.47
N VAL A 336 -14.92 -8.31 -7.03
CA VAL A 336 -14.27 -9.62 -6.80
C VAL A 336 -13.77 -10.20 -8.11
N LEU A 337 -14.58 -10.24 -9.17
CA LEU A 337 -14.14 -10.73 -10.47
C LEU A 337 -13.03 -9.87 -11.08
N MET A 338 -13.02 -8.56 -10.85
CA MET A 338 -11.91 -7.70 -11.28
C MET A 338 -10.60 -8.08 -10.58
N VAL A 339 -10.63 -8.34 -9.27
CA VAL A 339 -9.44 -8.79 -8.52
C VAL A 339 -9.01 -10.19 -8.97
N VAL A 340 -9.95 -11.10 -9.20
CA VAL A 340 -9.65 -12.44 -9.75
C VAL A 340 -9.00 -12.32 -11.13
N SER A 341 -9.57 -11.51 -12.02
CA SER A 341 -8.99 -11.22 -13.35
C SER A 341 -7.56 -10.71 -13.25
N PHE A 342 -7.30 -9.78 -12.33
CA PHE A 342 -5.95 -9.28 -12.07
C PHE A 342 -4.98 -10.40 -11.65
N ILE A 343 -5.36 -11.22 -10.68
CA ILE A 343 -4.51 -12.31 -10.19
C ILE A 343 -4.20 -13.31 -11.32
N LEU A 344 -5.22 -13.66 -12.12
CA LEU A 344 -5.05 -14.56 -13.26
C LEU A 344 -4.21 -13.97 -14.40
N ASP A 345 -4.23 -12.64 -14.60
CA ASP A 345 -3.41 -11.93 -15.61
C ASP A 345 -1.94 -11.83 -15.20
N VAL A 346 -1.64 -11.83 -13.90
CA VAL A 346 -0.27 -11.78 -13.36
C VAL A 346 0.42 -13.15 -13.46
N ILE A 347 -0.31 -14.24 -13.24
CA ILE A 347 0.25 -15.60 -13.30
C ILE A 347 0.27 -16.09 -14.75
N GLU A 348 1.46 -16.35 -15.30
CA GLU A 348 1.62 -16.72 -16.73
C GLU A 348 0.81 -17.95 -17.14
N SER A 349 0.76 -18.98 -16.28
CA SER A 349 0.02 -20.22 -16.55
C SER A 349 -1.50 -20.04 -16.65
N THR A 350 -2.07 -18.93 -16.17
CA THR A 350 -3.53 -18.71 -16.13
C THR A 350 -4.01 -17.60 -17.07
N LYS A 351 -3.11 -16.95 -17.82
CA LYS A 351 -3.45 -15.84 -18.71
C LYS A 351 -4.45 -16.24 -19.80
N ASP A 352 -4.28 -17.40 -20.42
CA ASP A 352 -5.17 -17.87 -21.49
C ASP A 352 -6.58 -18.16 -20.97
N VAL A 353 -6.66 -18.72 -19.77
CA VAL A 353 -7.94 -18.96 -19.08
C VAL A 353 -8.61 -17.63 -18.73
N ASN A 354 -7.84 -16.64 -18.29
CA ASN A 354 -8.35 -15.30 -18.00
C ASN A 354 -8.95 -14.63 -19.26
N ALA A 355 -8.32 -14.76 -20.41
CA ALA A 355 -8.82 -14.16 -21.66
C ALA A 355 -10.24 -14.65 -22.01
N VAL A 356 -10.53 -15.94 -21.78
CA VAL A 356 -11.86 -16.52 -21.98
C VAL A 356 -12.83 -16.07 -20.89
N LEU A 357 -12.43 -16.08 -19.62
CA LEU A 357 -13.29 -15.67 -18.51
C LEU A 357 -13.70 -14.18 -18.61
N VAL A 358 -12.76 -13.31 -18.94
CA VAL A 358 -12.97 -11.87 -19.12
C VAL A 358 -14.05 -11.63 -20.18
N PHE A 359 -14.10 -12.41 -21.26
CA PHE A 359 -15.14 -12.30 -22.27
C PHE A 359 -16.56 -12.43 -21.67
N PHE A 360 -16.76 -13.38 -20.76
CA PHE A 360 -18.05 -13.55 -20.06
C PHE A 360 -18.28 -12.47 -19.00
N TRP A 361 -17.23 -12.10 -18.25
CA TRP A 361 -17.33 -11.09 -17.20
C TRP A 361 -17.64 -9.69 -17.74
N ARG A 362 -17.26 -9.40 -18.99
CA ARG A 362 -17.61 -8.19 -19.72
C ARG A 362 -19.12 -8.00 -19.95
N LEU A 363 -19.95 -9.00 -19.69
CA LEU A 363 -21.41 -8.82 -19.65
C LEU A 363 -21.86 -7.94 -18.47
N SER A 364 -21.04 -7.84 -17.41
CA SER A 364 -21.30 -6.91 -16.31
C SER A 364 -20.76 -5.51 -16.65
N PRO A 365 -21.60 -4.46 -16.67
CA PRO A 365 -21.13 -3.10 -16.87
C PRO A 365 -20.13 -2.66 -15.80
N LEU A 366 -20.32 -3.10 -14.56
CA LEU A 366 -19.44 -2.74 -13.45
C LEU A 366 -18.07 -3.41 -13.55
N PHE A 367 -18.01 -4.66 -14.03
CA PHE A 367 -16.75 -5.30 -14.37
C PHE A 367 -15.99 -4.52 -15.46
N ASN A 368 -16.68 -4.07 -16.52
CA ASN A 368 -16.06 -3.28 -17.59
C ASN A 368 -15.48 -1.95 -17.08
N LEU A 369 -16.21 -1.25 -16.20
CA LEU A 369 -15.70 -0.03 -15.56
C LEU A 369 -14.41 -0.31 -14.79
N GLY A 370 -14.42 -1.34 -13.94
CA GLY A 370 -13.26 -1.71 -13.13
C GLY A 370 -12.07 -2.17 -13.96
N ASN A 371 -12.30 -3.12 -14.87
CA ASN A 371 -11.26 -3.68 -15.73
C ASN A 371 -10.67 -2.61 -16.66
N GLY A 372 -11.47 -1.69 -17.19
CA GLY A 372 -10.97 -0.60 -18.05
C GLY A 372 -10.03 0.36 -17.31
N LEU A 373 -10.39 0.80 -16.11
CA LEU A 373 -9.51 1.62 -15.25
C LEU A 373 -8.25 0.87 -14.84
N LEU A 374 -8.40 -0.42 -14.55
CA LEU A 374 -7.31 -1.29 -14.14
C LEU A 374 -6.30 -1.53 -15.27
N ARG A 375 -6.76 -1.79 -16.50
CA ARG A 375 -5.91 -2.01 -17.68
C ARG A 375 -5.01 -0.81 -17.95
N LEU A 376 -5.51 0.42 -17.79
CA LEU A 376 -4.67 1.64 -17.87
C LEU A 376 -3.54 1.62 -16.84
N THR A 377 -3.89 1.33 -15.58
CA THR A 377 -2.93 1.30 -14.48
C THR A 377 -1.90 0.18 -14.65
N LEU A 378 -2.34 -1.02 -15.05
CA LEU A 378 -1.46 -2.17 -15.26
C LEU A 378 -0.52 -1.97 -16.44
N ASN A 379 -0.96 -1.28 -17.49
CA ASN A 379 -0.10 -0.95 -18.62
C ASN A 379 1.08 -0.07 -18.18
N GLU A 380 0.83 0.95 -17.36
CA GLU A 380 1.87 1.79 -16.79
C GLU A 380 2.83 0.99 -15.91
N ILE A 381 2.32 0.13 -15.01
CA ILE A 381 3.16 -0.73 -14.16
C ILE A 381 4.04 -1.66 -15.00
N LYS A 382 3.45 -2.35 -15.99
CA LYS A 382 4.18 -3.29 -16.86
C LYS A 382 5.26 -2.58 -17.68
N SER A 383 4.95 -1.39 -18.22
CA SER A 383 5.90 -0.55 -18.94
C SER A 383 7.08 -0.12 -18.06
N LEU A 384 6.81 0.34 -16.83
CA LEU A 384 7.85 0.78 -15.90
C LEU A 384 8.76 -0.37 -15.45
N LEU A 385 8.20 -1.57 -15.25
CA LEU A 385 8.97 -2.76 -14.87
C LEU A 385 9.83 -3.29 -16.03
N ASN A 386 9.27 -3.35 -17.25
CA ASN A 386 9.97 -3.85 -18.42
C ASN A 386 10.86 -2.80 -19.10
N SER A 387 10.89 -1.56 -18.58
CA SER A 387 11.57 -0.42 -19.19
C SER A 387 11.14 -0.11 -20.63
N ASP A 388 9.96 -0.58 -21.02
CA ASP A 388 9.37 -0.35 -22.34
C ASP A 388 8.54 0.94 -22.29
N LYS A 389 8.85 1.92 -23.14
CA LYS A 389 8.21 3.26 -23.11
C LYS A 389 7.23 3.46 -24.25
N GLU A 390 6.76 2.38 -24.88
CA GLU A 390 5.78 2.48 -25.95
C GLU A 390 4.46 3.08 -25.45
N LYS A 391 4.04 4.18 -26.08
CA LYS A 391 2.76 4.83 -25.78
C LYS A 391 1.66 4.16 -26.58
N LYS A 392 0.77 3.45 -25.89
CA LYS A 392 -0.41 2.83 -26.50
C LYS A 392 -1.62 3.75 -26.35
N SER A 393 -2.43 3.82 -27.41
CA SER A 393 -3.69 4.55 -27.34
C SER A 393 -4.62 3.92 -26.31
N PRO A 394 -5.16 4.67 -25.34
CA PRO A 394 -6.12 4.18 -24.35
C PRO A 394 -7.31 3.46 -24.98
N PHE A 395 -7.79 3.92 -26.13
CA PHE A 395 -8.92 3.35 -26.87
C PHE A 395 -8.59 2.08 -27.66
N SER A 396 -7.33 1.65 -27.69
CA SER A 396 -6.94 0.39 -28.33
C SER A 396 -7.64 -0.80 -27.66
N THR A 397 -7.87 -1.85 -28.44
CA THR A 397 -8.42 -3.12 -27.95
C THR A 397 -7.52 -3.80 -26.92
N ASP A 398 -6.24 -3.45 -26.88
CA ASP A 398 -5.28 -3.95 -25.91
C ASP A 398 -5.47 -3.33 -24.52
N LEU A 399 -6.08 -2.14 -24.45
CA LEU A 399 -6.33 -1.40 -23.21
C LEU A 399 -7.81 -1.46 -22.80
N MET A 400 -8.63 -0.48 -23.21
CA MET A 400 -10.05 -0.43 -22.82
C MET A 400 -11.04 -0.55 -23.99
N GLY A 401 -10.55 -0.73 -25.22
CA GLY A 401 -11.40 -0.71 -26.41
C GLY A 401 -12.51 -1.75 -26.36
N TYR A 402 -12.23 -2.98 -25.89
CA TYR A 402 -13.24 -4.01 -25.72
C TYR A 402 -14.27 -3.64 -24.65
N GLU A 403 -13.84 -3.10 -23.51
CA GLU A 403 -14.70 -2.71 -22.40
C GLU A 403 -15.70 -1.65 -22.85
N LEU A 404 -15.28 -0.67 -23.66
CA LEU A 404 -16.16 0.34 -24.25
C LEU A 404 -17.19 -0.26 -25.22
N ILE A 405 -16.75 -1.15 -26.11
CA ILE A 405 -17.63 -1.83 -27.07
C ILE A 405 -18.69 -2.64 -26.32
N PHE A 406 -18.28 -3.43 -25.32
CA PHE A 406 -19.19 -4.23 -24.51
C PHE A 406 -20.17 -3.37 -23.71
N LEU A 407 -19.73 -2.23 -23.17
CA LEU A 407 -20.63 -1.30 -22.50
C LEU A 407 -21.72 -0.79 -23.45
N LEU A 408 -21.35 -0.32 -24.65
CA LEU A 408 -22.33 0.16 -25.64
C LEU A 408 -23.29 -0.93 -26.10
N LEU A 409 -22.79 -2.14 -26.37
CA LEU A 409 -23.62 -3.28 -26.75
C LEU A 409 -24.56 -3.70 -25.61
N SER A 410 -24.04 -3.77 -24.38
CA SER A 410 -24.83 -4.14 -23.21
C SER A 410 -25.94 -3.13 -22.91
N ALA A 411 -25.71 -1.84 -23.14
CA ALA A 411 -26.74 -0.81 -23.00
C ALA A 411 -27.95 -1.09 -23.92
N VAL A 412 -27.70 -1.44 -25.18
CA VAL A 412 -28.76 -1.76 -26.15
C VAL A 412 -29.42 -3.10 -25.82
N ILE A 413 -28.62 -4.15 -25.59
CA ILE A 413 -29.12 -5.51 -25.36
C ILE A 413 -29.95 -5.58 -24.07
N PHE A 414 -29.47 -5.01 -22.96
CA PHE A 414 -30.22 -5.03 -21.71
C PHE A 414 -31.46 -4.12 -21.76
N SER A 415 -31.42 -3.02 -22.50
CA SER A 415 -32.62 -2.17 -22.68
C SER A 415 -33.71 -2.95 -23.43
N ALA A 416 -33.34 -3.60 -24.54
CA ALA A 416 -34.26 -4.43 -25.31
C ALA A 416 -34.77 -5.62 -24.49
N ALA A 417 -33.91 -6.27 -23.70
CA ALA A 417 -34.30 -7.36 -22.82
C ALA A 417 -35.27 -6.91 -21.72
N ALA A 418 -35.00 -5.79 -21.05
CA ALA A 418 -35.89 -5.27 -20.01
C ALA A 418 -37.29 -4.98 -20.56
N VAL A 419 -37.38 -4.25 -21.68
CA VAL A 419 -38.67 -3.94 -22.34
C VAL A 419 -39.35 -5.22 -22.87
N GLY A 420 -38.59 -6.14 -23.45
CA GLY A 420 -39.11 -7.39 -24.00
C GLY A 420 -39.69 -8.34 -22.95
N ILE A 421 -38.99 -8.49 -21.81
CA ILE A 421 -39.49 -9.23 -20.64
C ILE A 421 -40.79 -8.60 -20.15
N ASP A 422 -40.84 -7.27 -20.07
CA ASP A 422 -42.02 -6.55 -19.60
C ASP A 422 -43.23 -6.73 -20.51
N PHE A 423 -43.00 -6.67 -21.82
CA PHE A 423 -44.03 -6.87 -22.82
C PHE A 423 -44.62 -8.27 -22.73
N ALA A 424 -43.77 -9.29 -22.58
CA ALA A 424 -44.19 -10.68 -22.43
C ALA A 424 -45.01 -10.93 -21.15
N LEU A 425 -44.66 -10.27 -20.05
CA LEU A 425 -45.39 -10.38 -18.78
C LEU A 425 -46.72 -9.61 -18.78
N THR A 426 -46.79 -8.51 -19.52
CA THR A 426 -48.00 -7.65 -19.56
C THR A 426 -49.04 -8.18 -20.54
N PHE A 427 -48.63 -8.79 -21.65
CA PHE A 427 -49.51 -9.32 -22.69
C PHE A 427 -49.32 -10.83 -22.88
N PRO A 428 -49.83 -11.69 -21.97
CA PRO A 428 -49.83 -13.13 -22.21
C PRO A 428 -50.64 -13.46 -23.46
N LYS A 429 -50.09 -14.26 -24.39
CA LYS A 429 -50.80 -14.73 -25.58
C LYS A 429 -52.07 -15.47 -25.14
N ALA A 430 -53.25 -14.94 -25.47
CA ALA A 430 -54.50 -15.65 -25.31
C ALA A 430 -54.47 -16.94 -26.15
N HIS A 431 -54.61 -18.09 -25.50
CA HIS A 431 -54.88 -19.35 -26.19
C HIS A 431 -56.31 -19.29 -26.75
N PRO A 432 -56.55 -19.47 -28.06
CA PRO A 432 -57.89 -19.57 -28.59
C PRO A 432 -58.38 -21.00 -28.40
N THR A 433 -59.03 -21.29 -27.28
CA THR A 433 -59.94 -22.44 -27.16
C THR A 433 -61.27 -21.96 -26.60
N MET A 434 -61.97 -21.21 -27.44
CA MET A 434 -63.43 -21.28 -27.54
C MET A 434 -63.73 -21.84 -28.92
N SER A 435 -63.86 -23.16 -29.02
CA SER A 435 -64.67 -23.77 -30.08
C SER A 435 -65.87 -24.41 -29.40
N SER A 436 -67.02 -23.83 -29.71
CA SER A 436 -68.37 -24.36 -29.56
C SER A 436 -68.49 -25.87 -29.75
N SER A 437 -69.19 -26.52 -28.83
CA SER A 437 -70.28 -27.48 -29.12
C SER A 437 -71.12 -27.66 -27.86
#